data_AF-A0A1Q4YK94-F1
#
_entry.id   AF-A0A1Q4YK94-F1
#
_cell.length_a   1.000
_cell.length_b   1.000
_cell.length_c   1.000
_cell.angle_alpha   90.00
_cell.angle_beta   90.00
_cell.angle_gamma   90.00
#
_symmetry.space_group_name_H-M   'P 1'
#
loop_
_entity.id
_entity.type
_entity.pdbx_description
1 polymer ?
#
loop_
_entity_poly.entity_id
_entity_poly.type
_entity_poly.pdbx_seq_one_letter_code
_entity_poly.pdbx_strand_id
1 'polypeptide(L)'
;MSLPTRTYTERLADSTPQSAAALGFGNLVADVDARRAAIQVRTFDSTEAVRQAVARDELTDGSVFVVDSEKVVGFVVVVFEAALTEECGPFDHLSEPGREYADGEYVDSVVVAEGEARIRGFLLRDEGTQDRIRSMRKLANISAERVRTDPNADDPEWQMALHRLTVAMSYLAAHDPIAAEAVDAYARRIAEDLKRIDEEYGVTRP
;
A
#
# COMPACT_ATOMS: atom_id res chain seq x y z
N MET A 1 31.52 -4.29 -36.85
CA MET A 1 30.78 -4.34 -35.56
C MET A 1 29.33 -3.99 -35.85
N SER A 2 28.42 -4.95 -35.76
CA SER A 2 26.98 -4.69 -35.90
C SER A 2 26.49 -4.12 -34.57
N LEU A 3 25.90 -2.92 -34.58
CA LEU A 3 25.19 -2.41 -33.41
C LEU A 3 24.00 -3.35 -33.11
N PRO A 4 23.70 -3.64 -31.84
CA PRO A 4 22.53 -4.45 -31.51
C PRO A 4 21.27 -3.79 -32.08
N THR A 5 20.48 -4.56 -32.82
CA THR A 5 19.21 -4.11 -33.39
C THR A 5 18.26 -3.80 -32.24
N ARG A 6 17.97 -2.51 -32.00
CA ARG A 6 16.95 -2.09 -31.02
C ARG A 6 15.63 -2.82 -31.26
N THR A 7 14.94 -3.15 -30.19
CA THR A 7 13.61 -3.76 -30.26
C THR A 7 12.59 -2.75 -30.81
N TYR A 8 11.45 -3.25 -31.31
CA TYR A 8 10.38 -2.38 -31.80
C TYR A 8 9.85 -1.46 -30.69
N THR A 9 9.76 -1.97 -29.47
CA THR A 9 9.31 -1.24 -28.28
C THR A 9 10.28 -0.14 -27.88
N GLU A 10 11.59 -0.37 -27.94
CA GLU A 10 12.62 0.66 -27.73
C GLU A 10 12.54 1.77 -28.78
N ARG A 11 12.33 1.41 -30.05
CA ARG A 11 12.13 2.43 -31.11
C ARG A 11 10.85 3.23 -30.94
N LEU A 12 9.78 2.60 -30.44
CA LEU A 12 8.51 3.28 -30.16
C LEU A 12 8.63 4.21 -28.95
N ALA A 13 9.38 3.82 -27.93
CA ALA A 13 9.66 4.65 -26.76
C ALA A 13 10.39 5.96 -27.11
N ASP A 14 11.29 5.94 -28.09
CA ASP A 14 12.00 7.14 -28.58
C ASP A 14 11.08 8.12 -29.34
N SER A 15 9.86 7.71 -29.71
CA SER A 15 8.97 8.52 -30.56
C SER A 15 8.16 9.58 -29.80
N THR A 16 7.82 9.33 -28.53
CA THR A 16 7.07 10.27 -27.67
C THR A 16 7.40 10.07 -26.19
N PRO A 17 7.30 11.12 -25.35
CA PRO A 17 7.42 10.98 -23.89
C PRO A 17 6.45 9.96 -23.28
N GLN A 18 5.24 9.84 -23.83
CA GLN A 18 4.22 8.88 -23.38
C GLN A 18 4.62 7.44 -23.67
N SER A 19 5.23 7.18 -24.84
CA SER A 19 5.73 5.85 -25.19
C SER A 19 6.95 5.45 -24.35
N ALA A 20 7.83 6.40 -24.03
CA ALA A 20 8.94 6.17 -23.10
C ALA A 20 8.45 5.83 -21.68
N ALA A 21 7.46 6.59 -21.18
CA ALA A 21 6.84 6.31 -19.87
C ALA A 21 6.16 4.93 -19.84
N ALA A 22 5.45 4.54 -20.91
CA ALA A 22 4.81 3.23 -21.01
C ALA A 22 5.83 2.08 -21.00
N LEU A 23 6.97 2.22 -21.71
CA LEU A 23 8.05 1.23 -21.66
C LEU A 23 8.67 1.16 -20.27
N GLY A 24 8.95 2.30 -19.64
CA GLY A 24 9.48 2.37 -18.28
C GLY A 24 8.56 1.71 -17.26
N PHE A 25 7.25 1.95 -17.36
CA PHE A 25 6.25 1.28 -16.52
C PHE A 25 6.20 -0.23 -16.76
N GLY A 26 6.26 -0.67 -18.02
CA GLY A 26 6.31 -2.11 -18.35
C GLY A 26 7.52 -2.81 -17.73
N ASN A 27 8.70 -2.19 -17.79
CA ASN A 27 9.90 -2.72 -17.15
C ASN A 27 9.77 -2.77 -15.62
N LEU A 28 9.22 -1.71 -15.01
CA LEU A 28 8.97 -1.69 -13.56
C LEU A 28 8.03 -2.82 -13.13
N VAL A 29 6.95 -3.06 -13.87
CA VAL A 29 6.02 -4.16 -13.59
C VAL A 29 6.74 -5.51 -13.71
N ALA A 30 7.52 -5.71 -14.77
CA ALA A 30 8.29 -6.95 -14.96
C ALA A 30 9.30 -7.18 -13.82
N ASP A 31 9.97 -6.13 -13.35
CA ASP A 31 10.90 -6.21 -12.21
C ASP A 31 10.16 -6.54 -10.91
N VAL A 32 9.00 -5.94 -10.67
CA VAL A 32 8.15 -6.26 -9.51
C VAL A 32 7.70 -7.73 -9.55
N ASP A 33 7.23 -8.20 -10.69
CA ASP A 33 6.78 -9.58 -10.86
C ASP A 33 7.94 -10.57 -10.69
N ALA A 34 9.13 -10.25 -11.24
CA ALA A 34 10.33 -11.05 -11.07
C ALA A 34 10.76 -11.14 -9.60
N ARG A 35 10.75 -10.02 -8.86
CA ARG A 35 11.06 -10.00 -7.42
C ARG A 35 10.09 -10.87 -6.63
N ARG A 36 8.78 -10.77 -6.90
CA ARG A 36 7.76 -11.61 -6.24
C ARG A 36 7.90 -13.09 -6.59
N ALA A 37 8.18 -13.42 -7.84
CA ALA A 37 8.39 -14.79 -8.28
C ALA A 37 9.64 -15.43 -7.66
N ALA A 38 10.62 -14.63 -7.25
CA ALA A 38 11.81 -15.09 -6.55
C ALA A 38 11.59 -15.35 -5.06
N ILE A 39 10.47 -14.90 -4.47
CA ILE A 39 10.15 -15.14 -3.07
C ILE A 39 9.85 -16.62 -2.87
N GLN A 40 10.62 -17.25 -1.98
CA GLN A 40 10.42 -18.65 -1.62
C GLN A 40 9.12 -18.79 -0.83
N VAL A 41 8.19 -19.61 -1.35
CA VAL A 41 6.98 -20.03 -0.63
C VAL A 41 7.16 -21.49 -0.23
N ARG A 42 7.04 -21.81 1.07
CA ARG A 42 7.18 -23.18 1.57
C ARG A 42 6.05 -23.56 2.52
N THR A 43 5.44 -24.73 2.27
CA THR A 43 4.43 -25.30 3.16
C THR A 43 5.08 -26.18 4.22
N PHE A 44 4.53 -26.14 5.43
CA PHE A 44 4.96 -26.91 6.60
C PHE A 44 3.76 -27.57 7.27
N ASP A 45 4.02 -28.69 7.95
CA ASP A 45 2.99 -29.45 8.66
C ASP A 45 2.56 -28.79 9.99
N SER A 46 3.43 -27.95 10.57
CA SER A 46 3.18 -27.23 11.82
C SER A 46 4.00 -25.95 11.94
N THR A 47 3.56 -25.02 12.79
CA THR A 47 4.30 -23.80 13.14
C THR A 47 5.64 -24.09 13.84
N GLU A 48 5.73 -25.20 14.57
CA GLU A 48 7.00 -25.67 15.14
C GLU A 48 8.01 -26.08 14.04
N ALA A 49 7.55 -26.68 12.95
CA ALA A 49 8.43 -27.03 11.82
C ALA A 49 8.97 -25.78 11.10
N VAL A 50 8.17 -24.71 11.01
CA VAL A 50 8.63 -23.40 10.51
C VAL A 50 9.74 -22.86 11.41
N ARG A 51 9.53 -22.85 12.72
CA ARG A 51 10.54 -22.35 13.68
C ARG A 51 11.86 -23.10 13.59
N GLN A 52 11.79 -24.42 13.44
CA GLN A 52 12.98 -25.23 13.23
C GLN A 52 13.68 -24.93 11.89
N ALA A 53 12.92 -24.63 10.84
CA ALA A 53 13.49 -24.28 9.54
C ALA A 53 14.19 -22.91 9.59
N VAL A 54 13.60 -21.90 10.23
CA VAL A 54 14.24 -20.59 10.44
C VAL A 54 15.49 -20.74 11.32
N ALA A 55 15.41 -21.48 12.42
CA ALA A 55 16.56 -21.71 13.30
C ALA A 55 17.73 -22.47 12.63
N ARG A 56 17.45 -23.20 11.55
CA ARG A 56 18.45 -23.91 10.72
C ARG A 56 18.87 -23.12 9.48
N ASP A 57 18.40 -21.89 9.31
CA ASP A 57 18.66 -21.04 8.14
C ASP A 57 18.20 -21.69 6.81
N GLU A 58 17.11 -22.47 6.86
CA GLU A 58 16.49 -23.07 5.68
C GLU A 58 15.46 -22.15 4.99
N LEU A 59 15.06 -21.08 5.67
CA LEU A 59 14.20 -20.02 5.17
C LEU A 59 14.98 -18.70 5.27
N THR A 60 15.14 -18.04 4.13
CA THR A 60 15.80 -16.74 4.07
C THR A 60 14.85 -15.62 4.49
N ASP A 61 15.43 -14.45 4.78
CA ASP A 61 14.64 -13.24 5.02
C ASP A 61 13.65 -12.96 3.87
N GLY A 62 12.42 -12.59 4.22
CA GLY A 62 11.31 -12.39 3.30
C GLY A 62 10.67 -13.68 2.75
N SER A 63 11.17 -14.87 3.05
CA SER A 63 10.53 -16.14 2.64
C SER A 63 9.15 -16.27 3.27
N VAL A 64 8.19 -16.73 2.47
CA VAL A 64 6.81 -16.97 2.89
C VAL A 64 6.66 -18.42 3.35
N PHE A 65 6.00 -18.60 4.48
CA PHE A 65 5.63 -19.92 4.99
C PHE A 65 4.12 -20.09 5.08
N VAL A 66 3.67 -21.33 4.92
CA VAL A 66 2.27 -21.72 5.00
C VAL A 66 2.15 -22.93 5.92
N VAL A 67 1.20 -22.89 6.86
CA VAL A 67 0.85 -24.01 7.74
C VAL A 67 -0.66 -24.25 7.60
N ASP A 68 -1.05 -25.11 6.66
CA ASP A 68 -2.46 -25.32 6.30
C ASP A 68 -3.31 -25.84 7.46
N SER A 69 -2.75 -26.75 8.26
CA SER A 69 -3.39 -27.37 9.43
C SER A 69 -3.76 -26.36 10.52
N GLU A 70 -3.02 -25.27 10.61
CA GLU A 70 -3.16 -24.21 11.61
C GLU A 70 -3.75 -22.92 11.02
N LYS A 71 -4.02 -22.90 9.70
CA LYS A 71 -4.47 -21.73 8.93
C LYS A 71 -3.53 -20.52 9.05
N VAL A 72 -2.25 -20.78 9.25
CA VAL A 72 -1.23 -19.73 9.41
C VAL A 72 -0.53 -19.49 8.08
N VAL A 73 -0.49 -18.24 7.65
CA VAL A 73 0.41 -17.78 6.59
C VAL A 73 1.17 -16.57 7.10
N GLY A 74 2.47 -16.57 6.84
CA GLY A 74 3.37 -15.53 7.31
C GLY A 74 4.64 -15.46 6.47
N PHE A 75 5.59 -14.67 6.94
CA PHE A 75 6.89 -14.55 6.31
C PHE A 75 7.99 -14.33 7.35
N VAL A 76 9.23 -14.60 6.96
CA VAL A 76 10.41 -14.38 7.80
C VAL A 76 10.83 -12.92 7.73
N VAL A 77 11.08 -12.31 8.88
CA VAL A 77 11.62 -10.97 9.06
C VAL A 77 12.95 -11.09 9.80
N VAL A 78 14.04 -10.84 9.10
CA VAL A 78 15.43 -11.04 9.55
C VAL A 78 15.68 -12.48 9.98
N VAL A 79 15.25 -12.85 11.18
CA VAL A 79 15.35 -14.20 11.77
C VAL A 79 14.09 -14.58 12.57
N PHE A 80 12.99 -13.86 12.42
CA PHE A 80 11.75 -14.04 13.16
C PHE A 80 10.58 -14.38 12.24
N GLU A 81 9.70 -15.28 12.67
CA GLU A 81 8.47 -15.61 11.96
C GLU A 81 7.36 -14.63 12.33
N ALA A 82 6.77 -13.98 11.32
CA ALA A 82 5.63 -13.10 11.52
C ALA A 82 4.39 -13.65 10.83
N ALA A 83 3.32 -13.87 11.60
CA ALA A 83 2.03 -14.31 11.05
C ALA A 83 1.22 -13.13 10.53
N LEU A 84 0.68 -13.28 9.30
CA LEU A 84 -0.15 -12.29 8.61
C LEU A 84 -1.65 -12.63 8.70
N THR A 85 -1.98 -13.91 8.80
CA THR A 85 -3.35 -14.41 9.04
C THR A 85 -3.83 -14.08 10.45
N GLU A 86 -5.15 -14.11 10.67
CA GLU A 86 -5.73 -13.99 12.02
C GLU A 86 -5.23 -15.08 12.95
N GLU A 87 -5.21 -16.33 12.46
CA GLU A 87 -4.55 -17.44 13.15
C GLU A 87 -3.03 -17.26 13.04
N CYS A 88 -2.33 -17.25 14.18
CA CYS A 88 -0.88 -17.05 14.25
C CYS A 88 -0.12 -18.16 14.97
N GLY A 89 -0.82 -19.11 15.59
CA GLY A 89 -0.20 -20.15 16.40
C GLY A 89 0.70 -19.55 17.50
N PRO A 90 1.99 -19.93 17.59
CA PRO A 90 2.93 -19.41 18.56
C PRO A 90 3.71 -18.17 18.06
N PHE A 91 3.37 -17.63 16.89
CA PHE A 91 4.06 -16.47 16.31
C PHE A 91 3.43 -15.17 16.77
N ASP A 92 4.27 -14.16 16.93
CA ASP A 92 3.78 -12.81 17.07
C ASP A 92 3.28 -12.28 15.72
N HIS A 93 2.30 -11.39 15.78
CA HIS A 93 2.00 -10.57 14.64
C HIS A 93 2.93 -9.37 14.58
N LEU A 94 3.02 -8.78 13.39
CA LEU A 94 3.70 -7.49 13.21
C LEU A 94 3.06 -6.41 14.10
N SER A 95 3.90 -5.48 14.56
CA SER A 95 3.50 -4.30 15.34
C SER A 95 2.68 -3.30 14.52
N GLU A 96 2.78 -3.38 13.19
CA GLU A 96 2.17 -2.50 12.21
C GLU A 96 1.59 -3.35 11.07
N PRO A 97 0.68 -2.80 10.23
CA PRO A 97 0.18 -3.52 9.08
C PRO A 97 1.32 -4.02 8.19
N GLY A 98 1.21 -5.25 7.68
CA GLY A 98 2.34 -5.89 7.00
C GLY A 98 2.93 -5.10 5.81
N ARG A 99 2.10 -4.35 5.08
CA ARG A 99 2.55 -3.51 3.96
C ARG A 99 3.32 -2.26 4.36
N GLU A 100 3.23 -1.86 5.63
CA GLU A 100 3.86 -0.67 6.20
C GLU A 100 5.05 -1.03 7.08
N TYR A 101 5.09 -2.27 7.57
CA TYR A 101 6.17 -2.78 8.40
C TYR A 101 7.54 -2.58 7.75
N ALA A 102 8.49 -2.07 8.55
CA ALA A 102 9.86 -1.74 8.12
C ALA A 102 9.89 -0.85 6.87
N ASP A 103 9.10 0.23 6.87
CA ASP A 103 8.99 1.19 5.76
C ASP A 103 8.63 0.53 4.41
N GLY A 104 7.92 -0.60 4.46
CA GLY A 104 7.49 -1.36 3.29
C GLY A 104 8.58 -2.24 2.67
N GLU A 105 9.71 -2.47 3.35
CA GLU A 105 10.79 -3.36 2.89
C GLU A 105 10.27 -4.76 2.53
N TYR A 106 9.26 -5.24 3.26
CA TYR A 106 8.63 -6.56 3.07
C TYR A 106 7.37 -6.56 2.22
N VAL A 107 7.06 -5.46 1.50
CA VAL A 107 5.78 -5.33 0.77
C VAL A 107 5.53 -6.46 -0.23
N ASP A 108 6.57 -6.98 -0.88
CA ASP A 108 6.41 -8.07 -1.84
C ASP A 108 6.19 -9.43 -1.15
N SER A 109 6.86 -9.70 -0.03
CA SER A 109 6.59 -10.89 0.80
C SER A 109 5.16 -10.87 1.32
N VAL A 110 4.68 -9.70 1.75
CA VAL A 110 3.29 -9.51 2.19
C VAL A 110 2.32 -9.77 1.05
N VAL A 111 2.57 -9.24 -0.15
CA VAL A 111 1.70 -9.50 -1.32
C VAL A 111 1.63 -10.99 -1.64
N VAL A 112 2.76 -11.70 -1.60
CA VAL A 112 2.80 -13.14 -1.85
C VAL A 112 2.07 -13.91 -0.74
N ALA A 113 2.34 -13.61 0.53
CA ALA A 113 1.67 -14.22 1.69
C ALA A 113 0.15 -13.98 1.67
N GLU A 114 -0.31 -12.76 1.39
CA GLU A 114 -1.73 -12.47 1.23
C GLU A 114 -2.35 -13.27 0.09
N GLY A 115 -1.62 -13.47 -1.01
CA GLY A 115 -2.03 -14.32 -2.13
C GLY A 115 -2.26 -15.76 -1.70
N GLU A 116 -1.28 -16.34 -0.98
CA GLU A 116 -1.36 -17.71 -0.46
C GLU A 116 -2.51 -17.90 0.54
N ALA A 117 -2.72 -16.92 1.43
CA ALA A 117 -3.84 -16.92 2.38
C ALA A 117 -5.20 -16.87 1.64
N ARG A 118 -5.35 -15.99 0.64
CA ARG A 118 -6.59 -15.88 -0.16
C ARG A 118 -6.90 -17.14 -0.94
N ILE A 119 -5.90 -17.78 -1.55
CA ILE A 119 -6.06 -19.05 -2.29
C ILE A 119 -6.64 -20.14 -1.37
N ARG A 120 -6.29 -20.11 -0.08
CA ARG A 120 -6.74 -21.08 0.94
C ARG A 120 -8.00 -20.65 1.69
N GLY A 121 -8.45 -19.41 1.50
CA GLY A 121 -9.57 -18.84 2.24
C GLY A 121 -9.26 -18.57 3.71
N PHE A 122 -8.00 -18.27 4.05
CA PHE A 122 -7.63 -17.84 5.40
C PHE A 122 -7.87 -16.34 5.55
N LEU A 123 -8.34 -15.93 6.73
CA LEU A 123 -8.58 -14.51 7.04
C LEU A 123 -7.25 -13.83 7.35
N LEU A 124 -7.03 -12.64 6.77
CA LEU A 124 -5.88 -11.80 7.11
C LEU A 124 -6.22 -10.96 8.34
N ARG A 125 -5.29 -10.83 9.29
CA ARG A 125 -5.49 -10.07 10.54
C ARG A 125 -6.01 -8.65 10.28
N ASP A 126 -5.48 -8.01 9.24
CA ASP A 126 -5.78 -6.61 8.93
C ASP A 126 -6.77 -6.44 7.76
N GLU A 127 -7.46 -7.50 7.30
CA GLU A 127 -8.31 -7.44 6.11
C GLU A 127 -9.39 -6.35 6.23
N GLY A 128 -10.05 -6.27 7.41
CA GLY A 128 -11.04 -5.25 7.69
C GLY A 128 -10.49 -3.82 7.72
N THR A 129 -9.27 -3.63 8.20
CA THR A 129 -8.60 -2.32 8.23
C THR A 129 -8.12 -1.92 6.84
N GLN A 130 -7.51 -2.84 6.09
CA GLN A 130 -7.00 -2.60 4.74
C GLN A 130 -8.13 -2.35 3.73
N ASP A 131 -9.22 -3.11 3.78
CA ASP A 131 -10.40 -2.85 2.95
C ASP A 131 -11.06 -1.53 3.29
N ARG A 132 -11.03 -1.13 4.57
CA ARG A 132 -11.53 0.16 5.00
C ARG A 132 -10.62 1.30 4.56
N ILE A 133 -9.30 1.18 4.66
CA ILE A 133 -8.33 2.14 4.09
C ILE A 133 -8.56 2.29 2.58
N ARG A 134 -8.69 1.17 1.84
CA ARG A 134 -8.96 1.19 0.39
C ARG A 134 -10.28 1.89 0.06
N SER A 135 -11.33 1.60 0.82
CA SER A 135 -12.64 2.24 0.68
C SER A 135 -12.59 3.73 0.98
N MET A 136 -11.85 4.13 2.02
CA MET A 136 -11.70 5.52 2.43
C MET A 136 -10.82 6.32 1.45
N ARG A 137 -9.77 5.73 0.87
CA ARG A 137 -9.00 6.34 -0.24
C ARG A 137 -9.89 6.58 -1.46
N LYS A 138 -10.72 5.60 -1.83
CA LYS A 138 -11.67 5.76 -2.94
C LYS A 138 -12.69 6.87 -2.66
N LEU A 139 -13.25 6.90 -1.44
CA LEU A 139 -14.18 7.95 -1.01
C LEU A 139 -13.52 9.33 -1.02
N ALA A 140 -12.28 9.45 -0.52
CA ALA A 140 -11.50 10.69 -0.55
C ALA A 140 -11.29 11.18 -1.99
N ASN A 141 -10.86 10.31 -2.91
CA ASN A 141 -10.61 10.69 -4.30
C ASN A 141 -11.89 11.19 -5.00
N ILE A 142 -13.00 10.47 -4.89
CA ILE A 142 -14.28 10.86 -5.50
C ILE A 142 -14.78 12.19 -4.91
N SER A 143 -14.70 12.33 -3.58
CA SER A 143 -15.21 13.51 -2.89
C SER A 143 -14.33 14.73 -3.16
N ALA A 144 -13.00 14.56 -3.20
CA ALA A 144 -12.05 15.62 -3.53
C ALA A 144 -12.27 16.15 -4.95
N GLU A 145 -12.57 15.27 -5.90
CA GLU A 145 -12.89 15.68 -7.27
C GLU A 145 -14.14 16.56 -7.31
N ARG A 146 -15.23 16.17 -6.63
CA ARG A 146 -16.45 16.99 -6.56
C ARG A 146 -16.19 18.35 -5.92
N VAL A 147 -15.38 18.39 -4.86
CA VAL A 147 -15.05 19.62 -4.13
C VAL A 147 -14.22 20.59 -4.98
N ARG A 148 -13.30 20.08 -5.82
CA ARG A 148 -12.41 20.90 -6.66
C ARG A 148 -13.08 21.46 -7.91
N THR A 149 -13.94 20.70 -8.56
CA THR A 149 -14.41 21.02 -9.92
C THR A 149 -15.44 22.15 -9.97
N ASP A 150 -16.24 22.35 -8.92
CA ASP A 150 -17.22 23.44 -8.83
C ASP A 150 -17.53 23.77 -7.35
N PRO A 151 -16.73 24.67 -6.73
CA PRO A 151 -16.86 25.02 -5.33
C PRO A 151 -18.06 25.92 -5.06
N ASN A 152 -19.07 25.40 -4.36
CA ASN A 152 -20.28 26.14 -4.02
C ASN A 152 -20.76 25.79 -2.60
N ALA A 153 -20.67 26.75 -1.69
CA ALA A 153 -21.05 26.57 -0.29
C ALA A 153 -22.56 26.36 -0.08
N ASP A 154 -23.39 26.78 -1.05
CA ASP A 154 -24.85 26.67 -0.99
C ASP A 154 -25.38 25.41 -1.71
N ASP A 155 -24.51 24.65 -2.38
CA ASP A 155 -24.88 23.39 -3.03
C ASP A 155 -24.84 22.21 -2.02
N PRO A 156 -25.99 21.55 -1.75
CA PRO A 156 -26.03 20.39 -0.87
C PRO A 156 -25.13 19.22 -1.29
N GLU A 157 -24.95 19.00 -2.60
CA GLU A 157 -24.06 17.94 -3.09
C GLU A 157 -22.60 18.27 -2.83
N TRP A 158 -22.22 19.54 -2.99
CA TRP A 158 -20.88 20.02 -2.64
C TRP A 158 -20.63 19.91 -1.14
N GLN A 159 -21.56 20.33 -0.28
CA GLN A 159 -21.44 20.19 1.18
C GLN A 159 -21.31 18.73 1.61
N MET A 160 -22.08 17.83 1.00
CA MET A 160 -21.99 16.38 1.25
C MET A 160 -20.64 15.81 0.82
N ALA A 161 -20.11 16.23 -0.33
CA ALA A 161 -18.79 15.83 -0.78
C ALA A 161 -17.69 16.35 0.16
N LEU A 162 -17.77 17.61 0.61
CA LEU A 162 -16.83 18.15 1.59
C LEU A 162 -16.87 17.35 2.90
N HIS A 163 -18.06 17.02 3.42
CA HIS A 163 -18.20 16.22 4.63
C HIS A 163 -17.57 14.82 4.45
N ARG A 164 -17.88 14.12 3.34
CA ARG A 164 -17.31 12.80 3.03
C ARG A 164 -15.79 12.84 2.88
N LEU A 165 -15.27 13.89 2.25
CA LEU A 165 -13.84 14.11 2.13
C LEU A 165 -13.20 14.26 3.51
N THR A 166 -13.76 15.09 4.39
CA THR A 166 -13.26 15.28 5.76
C THR A 166 -13.26 13.97 6.55
N VAL A 167 -14.36 13.20 6.50
CA VAL A 167 -14.45 11.90 7.19
C VAL A 167 -13.41 10.90 6.64
N ALA A 168 -13.24 10.87 5.32
CA ALA A 168 -12.24 10.03 4.67
C ALA A 168 -10.82 10.42 5.08
N MET A 169 -10.49 11.70 5.03
CA MET A 169 -9.17 12.22 5.38
C MET A 169 -8.84 12.03 6.87
N SER A 170 -9.80 12.22 7.78
CA SER A 170 -9.58 11.97 9.22
C SER A 170 -9.31 10.50 9.52
N TYR A 171 -10.03 9.58 8.88
CA TYR A 171 -9.78 8.15 9.04
C TYR A 171 -8.42 7.75 8.46
N LEU A 172 -8.09 8.24 7.27
CA LEU A 172 -6.81 7.97 6.63
C LEU A 172 -5.65 8.57 7.44
N ALA A 173 -5.78 9.79 7.97
CA ALA A 173 -4.75 10.36 8.84
C ALA A 173 -4.50 9.53 10.11
N ALA A 174 -5.51 8.81 10.62
CA ALA A 174 -5.39 7.97 11.81
C ALA A 174 -4.89 6.54 11.53
N HIS A 175 -5.04 6.05 10.30
CA HIS A 175 -4.88 4.63 9.99
C HIS A 175 -4.06 4.34 8.72
N ASP A 176 -3.61 5.36 8.00
CA ASP A 176 -2.81 5.28 6.79
C ASP A 176 -1.65 6.27 6.91
N PRO A 177 -0.46 5.83 7.35
CA PRO A 177 0.68 6.73 7.64
C PRO A 177 1.13 7.52 6.41
N ILE A 178 0.98 6.95 5.20
CA ILE A 178 1.26 7.63 3.93
C ILE A 178 0.27 8.79 3.71
N ALA A 179 -1.00 8.57 4.03
CA ALA A 179 -2.01 9.63 3.94
C ALA A 179 -1.86 10.65 5.07
N ALA A 180 -1.44 10.25 6.27
CA ALA A 180 -1.22 11.18 7.39
C ALA A 180 -0.22 12.28 7.03
N GLU A 181 0.92 11.93 6.43
CA GLU A 181 1.92 12.91 5.99
C GLU A 181 1.38 13.84 4.88
N ALA A 182 0.64 13.26 3.93
CA ALA A 182 0.02 14.02 2.84
C ALA A 182 -1.10 14.95 3.34
N VAL A 183 -1.91 14.51 4.30
CA VAL A 183 -2.99 15.29 4.93
C VAL A 183 -2.39 16.46 5.69
N ASP A 184 -1.33 16.25 6.47
CA ASP A 184 -0.65 17.31 7.21
C ASP A 184 0.05 18.32 6.30
N ALA A 185 0.63 17.86 5.19
CA ALA A 185 1.18 18.75 4.17
C ALA A 185 0.08 19.58 3.49
N TYR A 186 -1.07 18.97 3.19
CA TYR A 186 -2.19 19.64 2.54
C TYR A 186 -2.91 20.62 3.49
N ALA A 187 -3.09 20.26 4.75
CA ALA A 187 -3.67 21.11 5.79
C ALA A 187 -2.81 22.35 6.04
N ARG A 188 -1.47 22.19 6.08
CA ARG A 188 -0.54 23.32 6.16
C ARG A 188 -0.66 24.24 4.95
N ARG A 189 -0.74 23.69 3.74
CA ARG A 189 -0.86 24.49 2.51
C ARG A 189 -2.18 25.25 2.44
N ILE A 190 -3.30 24.64 2.84
CA ILE A 190 -4.60 25.32 2.94
C ILE A 190 -4.53 26.45 3.98
N ALA A 191 -3.91 26.21 5.14
CA ALA A 191 -3.76 27.24 6.18
C ALA A 191 -2.90 28.42 5.69
N GLU A 192 -1.84 28.16 4.94
CA GLU A 192 -1.00 29.19 4.31
C GLU A 192 -1.75 29.97 3.22
N ASP A 193 -2.48 29.28 2.35
CA ASP A 193 -3.29 29.92 1.31
C ASP A 193 -4.42 30.78 1.90
N LEU A 194 -5.10 30.31 2.95
CA LEU A 194 -6.10 31.08 3.67
C LEU A 194 -5.50 32.30 4.38
N LYS A 195 -4.32 32.15 5.00
CA LYS A 195 -3.59 33.26 5.63
C LYS A 195 -3.18 34.32 4.59
N ARG A 196 -2.69 33.89 3.43
CA ARG A 196 -2.36 34.80 2.32
C ARG A 196 -3.59 35.53 1.81
N ILE A 197 -4.74 34.86 1.68
CA ILE A 197 -6.00 35.49 1.29
C ILE A 197 -6.43 36.54 2.34
N ASP A 198 -6.28 36.25 3.64
CA ASP A 198 -6.61 37.20 4.71
C ASP A 198 -5.69 38.43 4.70
N GLU A 199 -4.40 38.23 4.40
CA GLU A 199 -3.39 39.29 4.26
C GLU A 199 -3.58 40.12 2.96
N GLU A 200 -3.99 39.49 1.86
CA GLU A 200 -4.16 40.11 0.54
C GLU A 200 -5.49 40.86 0.40
N TYR A 201 -6.55 40.38 1.05
CA TYR A 201 -7.89 40.99 0.99
C TYR A 201 -8.28 41.78 2.24
N GLY A 202 -7.43 41.82 3.27
CA GLY A 202 -7.56 42.72 4.41
C GLY A 202 -8.96 42.72 5.00
N VAL A 203 -9.48 41.54 5.37
CA VAL A 203 -10.77 41.47 6.09
C VAL A 203 -10.52 41.98 7.51
N THR A 204 -10.51 43.30 7.67
CA THR A 204 -10.83 43.94 8.94
C THR A 204 -12.22 43.45 9.35
N ARG A 205 -12.27 42.45 10.23
CA ARG A 205 -13.49 42.11 10.95
C ARG A 205 -13.95 43.35 11.73
N PRO A 206 -15.24 43.73 11.67
CA PRO A 206 -15.80 44.72 12.59
C PRO A 206 -15.77 44.22 14.04
#